data_AF-A0A5N9ENT4-F1
#
_entry.id   AF-A0A5N9ENT4-F1
#
_cell.length_a   1.000
_cell.length_b   1.000
_cell.length_c   1.000
_cell.angle_alpha   90.00
_cell.angle_beta   90.00
_cell.angle_gamma   90.00
#
_symmetry.space_group_name_H-M   'P 1'
#
loop_
_entity.id
_entity.type
_entity.pdbx_description
1 polymer ?
#
loop_
_entity_poly.entity_id
_entity_poly.type
_entity_poly.pdbx_seq_one_letter_code
_entity_poly.pdbx_strand_id
1 'polypeptide(L)'
;MATSTSKSPKRTPHPTGSYALVLRLPSRRKIRVGKLGLVEFPRGHYVYFGSALGGLNARVARNLSNDKKLHWYADYLSAEVPWEYAWQLADG
;
A
#
# COMPACT_ATOMS: atom_id res chain seq x y z
N MET A 1 -25.25 5.94 -46.13
CA MET A 1 -25.39 5.95 -44.66
C MET A 1 -24.14 5.34 -44.06
N ALA A 2 -23.16 6.15 -43.65
CA ALA A 2 -21.93 5.67 -43.00
C ALA A 2 -22.09 5.84 -41.48
N THR A 3 -22.08 4.73 -40.74
CA THR A 3 -22.13 4.72 -39.29
C THR A 3 -20.77 5.13 -38.73
N SER A 4 -20.70 6.32 -38.12
CA SER A 4 -19.51 6.76 -37.38
C SER A 4 -19.39 5.92 -36.12
N THR A 5 -18.34 5.11 -36.02
CA THR A 5 -18.02 4.38 -34.79
C THR A 5 -17.42 5.38 -33.78
N SER A 6 -18.15 5.65 -32.70
CA SER A 6 -17.65 6.43 -31.57
C SER A 6 -16.44 5.71 -30.95
N LYS A 7 -15.27 6.37 -30.99
CA LYS A 7 -14.03 5.88 -30.40
C LYS A 7 -14.15 6.02 -28.87
N SER A 8 -14.08 4.90 -28.15
CA SER A 8 -14.10 4.88 -26.68
C SER A 8 -13.04 5.83 -26.11
N PRO A 9 -13.31 6.54 -25.00
CA PRO A 9 -12.38 7.53 -24.46
C PRO A 9 -11.06 6.85 -24.06
N LYS A 10 -9.92 7.44 -24.45
CA LYS A 10 -8.60 6.99 -24.00
C LYS A 10 -8.56 7.07 -22.47
N ARG A 11 -8.21 5.97 -21.78
CA ARG A 11 -8.03 5.94 -20.33
C ARG A 11 -7.05 7.04 -19.91
N THR A 12 -7.47 7.87 -18.96
CA THR A 12 -6.58 8.83 -18.29
C THR A 12 -5.46 8.07 -17.57
N PRO A 13 -4.20 8.54 -17.64
CA PRO A 13 -3.11 7.93 -16.90
C PRO A 13 -3.42 7.92 -15.39
N HIS A 14 -3.15 6.81 -14.73
CA HIS A 14 -3.21 6.78 -13.27
C HIS A 14 -2.03 7.58 -12.70
N PRO A 15 -2.25 8.47 -11.71
CA PRO A 15 -1.16 9.22 -11.10
C PRO A 15 -0.11 8.27 -10.55
N THR A 16 1.15 8.47 -10.90
CA THR A 16 2.27 7.77 -10.26
C THR A 16 2.75 8.55 -9.05
N GLY A 17 3.69 8.01 -8.28
CA GLY A 17 4.19 8.72 -7.11
C GLY A 17 4.93 7.85 -6.11
N SER A 18 5.19 8.44 -4.95
CA SER A 18 5.70 7.78 -3.76
C SER A 18 4.72 7.92 -2.60
N TYR A 19 4.79 7.01 -1.64
CA TYR A 19 3.97 7.04 -0.45
C TYR A 19 4.73 6.55 0.77
N ALA A 20 4.29 7.00 1.94
CA ALA A 20 4.76 6.53 3.24
C ALA A 20 3.56 6.19 4.12
N LEU A 21 3.55 4.99 4.67
CA LEU A 21 2.51 4.52 5.60
C LEU A 21 3.11 4.38 6.99
N VAL A 22 2.42 4.88 7.99
CA VAL A 22 2.88 4.84 9.38
C VAL A 22 1.89 4.03 10.20
N LEU A 23 2.40 3.13 11.04
CA LEU A 23 1.62 2.49 12.08
C LEU A 23 2.36 2.58 13.41
N ARG A 24 1.62 2.42 14.50
CA ARG A 24 2.16 2.35 15.85
C ARG A 24 1.94 0.98 16.46
N LEU A 25 3.04 0.33 16.84
CA LEU A 25 2.99 -0.90 17.61
C LEU A 25 3.01 -0.54 19.11
N PRO A 26 1.93 -0.81 19.87
CA PRO A 26 1.79 -0.35 21.26
C PRO A 26 2.66 -1.13 22.25
N SER A 27 3.13 -2.31 21.88
CA SER A 27 3.99 -3.18 22.69
C SER A 27 4.90 -4.02 21.80
N ARG A 28 5.97 -4.56 22.37
CA ARG A 28 6.85 -5.51 21.67
C ARG A 28 6.04 -6.73 21.22
N ARG A 29 6.22 -7.20 19.98
CA ARG A 29 5.50 -8.35 19.43
C ARG A 29 6.41 -9.22 18.56
N LYS A 30 6.18 -10.53 18.58
CA LYS A 30 6.79 -11.48 17.63
C LYS A 30 5.77 -11.80 16.54
N ILE A 31 6.11 -11.51 15.30
CA ILE A 31 5.20 -11.62 14.14
C ILE A 31 5.83 -12.60 13.14
N ARG A 32 5.02 -13.52 12.59
CA ARG A 32 5.50 -14.43 11.56
C ARG A 32 5.44 -13.75 10.19
N VAL A 33 6.60 -13.49 9.61
CA VAL A 33 6.76 -12.71 8.38
C VAL A 33 7.18 -13.62 7.23
N GLY A 34 6.21 -14.20 6.53
CA GLY A 34 6.44 -15.03 5.34
C GLY A 34 7.57 -16.06 5.53
N LYS A 35 8.57 -16.03 4.63
CA LYS A 35 9.77 -16.90 4.70
C LYS A 35 10.83 -16.45 5.72
N LEU A 36 10.76 -15.23 6.23
CA LEU A 36 11.67 -14.76 7.31
C LEU A 36 11.37 -15.45 8.65
N GLY A 37 10.23 -16.11 8.78
CA GLY A 37 9.83 -16.79 10.01
C GLY A 37 9.42 -15.79 11.08
N LEU A 38 9.73 -16.09 12.34
CA LEU A 38 9.31 -15.27 13.48
C LEU A 38 10.29 -14.11 13.68
N VAL A 39 9.81 -12.88 13.52
CA VAL A 39 10.60 -11.66 13.67
C VAL A 39 10.09 -10.89 14.88
N GLU A 40 11.00 -10.34 15.67
CA GLU A 40 10.67 -9.53 16.83
C GLU A 40 10.63 -8.04 16.47
N PHE A 41 9.51 -7.39 16.80
CA PHE A 41 9.26 -5.98 16.58
C PHE A 41 9.15 -5.27 17.93
N PRO A 42 10.08 -4.34 18.26
CA PRO A 42 9.96 -3.49 19.44
C PRO A 42 8.70 -2.59 19.43
N ARG A 43 8.32 -2.07 20.60
CA ARG A 43 7.30 -1.00 20.67
C ARG A 43 7.81 0.23 19.90
N GLY A 44 6.98 0.82 19.05
CA GLY A 44 7.35 2.04 18.33
C GLY A 44 6.50 2.34 17.11
N HIS A 45 6.88 3.39 16.39
CA HIS A 45 6.31 3.72 15.08
C HIS A 45 7.12 3.04 13.98
N TYR A 46 6.41 2.51 12.99
CA TYR A 46 7.00 1.88 11.82
C TYR A 46 6.53 2.62 10.58
N VAL A 47 7.49 2.96 9.72
CA VAL A 47 7.23 3.65 8.46
C VAL A 47 7.56 2.73 7.30
N TYR A 48 6.60 2.56 6.40
CA TYR A 48 6.76 1.81 5.17
C TYR A 48 6.75 2.76 3.97
N PHE A 49 7.86 2.80 3.24
CA PHE A 49 7.99 3.60 2.02
C PHE A 49 7.75 2.74 0.77
N GLY A 50 7.07 3.30 -0.22
CA GLY A 50 6.89 2.65 -1.51
C GLY A 50 6.72 3.65 -2.65
N SER A 51 7.01 3.19 -3.87
CA SER A 51 6.69 3.89 -5.12
C SER A 51 5.42 3.31 -5.74
N ALA A 52 4.77 4.00 -6.68
CA ALA A 52 3.56 3.55 -7.33
C ALA A 52 3.57 3.91 -8.82
N LEU A 53 4.30 3.14 -9.63
CA LEU A 53 4.45 3.36 -11.07
C LEU A 53 3.20 3.01 -11.90
N GLY A 54 2.25 2.27 -11.32
CA GLY A 54 1.02 1.83 -11.99
C GLY A 54 -0.27 2.44 -11.42
N GLY A 55 -0.14 3.45 -10.55
CA GLY A 55 -1.26 4.12 -9.88
C GLY A 55 -1.10 4.22 -8.37
N LEU A 56 -0.89 5.44 -7.88
CA LEU A 56 -0.70 5.80 -6.48
C LEU A 56 -1.90 5.42 -5.63
N ASN A 57 -3.09 5.88 -6.01
CA ASN A 57 -4.33 5.62 -5.26
C ASN A 57 -4.60 4.12 -5.11
N ALA A 58 -4.45 3.36 -6.20
CA ALA A 58 -4.67 1.91 -6.18
C ALA A 58 -3.67 1.22 -5.24
N ARG A 59 -2.39 1.62 -5.28
CA ARG A 59 -1.35 1.01 -4.45
C ARG A 59 -1.53 1.36 -2.97
N VAL A 60 -1.86 2.61 -2.64
CA VAL A 60 -2.14 3.02 -1.26
C VAL A 60 -3.38 2.31 -0.74
N ALA A 61 -4.49 2.31 -1.49
CA ALA A 61 -5.72 1.60 -1.12
C ALA A 61 -5.47 0.11 -0.85
N ARG A 62 -4.65 -0.55 -1.68
CA ARG A 62 -4.29 -1.95 -1.48
C ARG A 62 -3.48 -2.19 -0.20
N ASN A 63 -2.62 -1.26 0.21
CA ASN A 63 -1.90 -1.39 1.47
C ASN A 63 -2.81 -1.11 2.68
N LEU A 64 -3.76 -0.19 2.54
CA LEU A 64 -4.72 0.18 3.59
C LEU A 64 -5.85 -0.84 3.78
N SER A 65 -6.14 -1.67 2.77
CA SER A 65 -7.18 -2.72 2.87
C SER A 65 -6.89 -3.71 4.00
N ASN A 66 -7.92 -4.09 4.76
CA ASN A 66 -7.82 -5.17 5.75
C ASN A 66 -7.97 -6.54 5.09
N ASP A 67 -8.78 -6.64 4.03
CA ASP A 67 -8.90 -7.86 3.24
C ASP A 67 -7.89 -7.81 2.09
N LYS A 68 -6.75 -8.46 2.30
CA LYS A 68 -5.66 -8.52 1.34
C LYS A 68 -4.79 -9.76 1.56
N LYS A 69 -4.27 -10.32 0.45
CA LYS A 69 -3.21 -11.33 0.54
C LYS A 69 -1.93 -10.71 1.10
N LEU A 70 -1.33 -11.30 2.12
CA LEU A 70 -0.06 -10.84 2.66
C LEU A 70 1.06 -11.19 1.66
N HIS A 71 1.63 -10.16 1.03
CA HIS A 71 2.70 -10.30 0.05
C HIS A 71 3.94 -9.54 0.51
N TRP A 72 3.77 -8.30 0.95
CA TRP A 72 4.86 -7.44 1.38
C TRP A 72 5.12 -7.55 2.88
N TYR A 73 6.34 -7.25 3.31
CA TYR A 73 6.71 -7.30 4.72
C TYR A 73 5.80 -6.42 5.61
N ALA A 74 5.43 -5.25 5.11
CA ALA A 74 4.50 -4.34 5.78
C ALA A 74 3.08 -4.91 5.90
N ASP A 75 2.65 -5.82 5.02
CA ASP A 75 1.32 -6.43 5.12
C ASP A 75 1.20 -7.22 6.42
N TYR A 76 2.23 -7.99 6.80
CA TYR A 76 2.25 -8.76 8.04
C TYR A 76 2.18 -7.87 9.29
N LEU A 77 2.81 -6.70 9.26
CA LEU A 77 2.74 -5.75 10.36
C LEU A 77 1.36 -5.08 10.42
N SER A 78 0.80 -4.71 9.27
CA SER A 78 -0.54 -4.10 9.17
C SER A 78 -1.70 -5.06 9.47
N ALA A 79 -1.45 -6.37 9.44
CA ALA A 79 -2.41 -7.38 9.87
C ALA A 79 -2.55 -7.44 11.40
N GLU A 80 -1.53 -6.96 12.14
CA GLU A 80 -1.48 -7.00 13.59
C GLU A 80 -2.01 -5.72 14.24
N VAL A 81 -1.81 -4.58 13.57
CA VAL A 81 -2.25 -3.25 13.98
C VAL A 81 -2.59 -2.41 12.74
N PRO A 82 -3.61 -1.53 12.81
CA PRO A 82 -3.99 -0.71 11.66
C PRO A 82 -2.93 0.34 11.33
N TRP A 83 -2.93 0.78 10.07
CA TRP A 83 -2.21 2.00 9.67
C TRP A 83 -2.81 3.22 10.37
N GLU A 84 -1.94 4.10 10.85
CA GLU A 84 -2.30 5.33 11.54
C GLU A 84 -2.24 6.54 10.59
N TYR A 85 -1.23 6.60 9.73
CA TYR A 85 -1.09 7.67 8.73
C TYR A 85 -0.75 7.11 7.35
N ALA A 86 -1.19 7.84 6.32
CA ALA A 86 -0.82 7.60 4.93
C ALA A 86 -0.48 8.92 4.25
N TRP A 87 0.79 9.10 3.87
CA TRP A 87 1.26 10.22 3.06
C TRP A 87 1.46 9.77 1.63
N GLN A 88 1.06 10.62 0.70
CA GLN A 88 1.09 10.36 -0.73
C GLN A 88 1.70 11.58 -1.42
N LEU A 89 2.66 11.33 -2.30
CA LEU A 89 3.31 12.33 -3.13
C LEU A 89 3.15 11.86 -4.58
N ALA A 90 2.22 12.49 -5.31
CA ALA A 90 2.07 12.22 -6.73
C ALA A 90 3.25 12.81 -7.52
N ASP A 91 3.64 12.13 -8.59
CA ASP A 91 4.58 12.68 -9.57
C ASP A 91 3.84 13.70 -10.46
N GLY A 92 4.48 14.83 -10.75
CA GLY A 92 3.92 15.92 -11.58
C GLY A 92 3.64 17.17 -10.76
#